data_AF-A0A7L5E1L7-F1
#
_entry.id   AF-A0A7L5E1L7-F1
#
_cell.length_a   1.000
_cell.length_b   1.000
_cell.length_c   1.000
_cell.angle_alpha   90.00
_cell.angle_beta   90.00
_cell.angle_gamma   90.00
#
_symmetry.space_group_name_H-M   'P 1'
#
loop_
_entity.id
_entity.type
_entity.pdbx_description
1 polymer ?
#
loop_
_entity_poly.entity_id
_entity_poly.type
_entity_poly.pdbx_seq_one_letter_code
_entity_poly.pdbx_strand_id
1 'polypeptide(L)'
;MKYAFVFGTNVYLSDTRTVSYANTETRIEFLKVLSSYHHRDSKDDHTLAIDATISSSNDEGIRIENNRLQANSNLTLEALPYRVRVFHTGHAEPILDVYQLPEDQYDALDSHITNEIEVLQPEAVFTIKGDFKVDGHRILIDNEKLFVDGDSYATGKTNAHQGVMLTPYGVLS
;
A
#
# COMPACT_ATOMS: atom_id res chain seq x y z
N MET A 1 1.51 -17.30 6.09
CA MET A 1 1.30 -16.81 4.72
C MET A 1 2.04 -15.50 4.63
N LYS A 2 2.84 -15.28 3.57
CA LYS A 2 3.66 -14.07 3.43
C LYS A 2 3.10 -13.18 2.33
N TYR A 3 3.07 -11.88 2.56
CA TYR A 3 2.70 -10.84 1.60
C TYR A 3 3.90 -9.95 1.33
N ALA A 4 4.06 -9.46 0.11
CA ALA A 4 5.05 -8.43 -0.18
C ALA A 4 4.36 -7.07 -0.35
N PHE A 5 4.87 -6.06 0.34
CA PHE A 5 4.50 -4.67 0.15
C PHE A 5 5.67 -3.90 -0.45
N VAL A 6 5.43 -3.29 -1.61
CA VAL A 6 6.41 -2.54 -2.37
C VAL A 6 6.08 -1.05 -2.29
N PHE A 7 7.04 -0.25 -1.83
CA PHE A 7 6.95 1.21 -1.72
C PHE A 7 8.13 1.85 -2.46
N GLY A 8 7.89 2.35 -3.67
CA GLY A 8 8.97 2.71 -4.59
C GLY A 8 9.89 1.51 -4.85
N THR A 9 11.19 1.67 -4.61
CA THR A 9 12.19 0.60 -4.74
C THR A 9 12.36 -0.29 -3.49
N ASN A 10 11.52 -0.11 -2.47
CA ASN A 10 11.60 -0.86 -1.22
C ASN A 10 10.61 -2.04 -1.22
N VAL A 11 11.03 -3.20 -0.69
CA VAL A 11 10.15 -4.37 -0.52
C VAL A 11 10.19 -4.87 0.91
N TYR A 12 9.00 -5.07 1.48
CA TYR A 12 8.81 -5.57 2.84
C TYR A 12 7.94 -6.82 2.80
N LEU A 13 8.43 -7.88 3.41
CA LEU A 13 7.71 -9.14 3.47
C LEU A 13 7.02 -9.27 4.81
N SER A 14 5.71 -9.43 4.79
CA SER A 14 4.88 -9.38 5.98
C SER A 14 4.11 -10.66 6.19
N ASP A 15 4.06 -11.14 7.43
CA ASP A 15 3.15 -12.23 7.83
C ASP A 15 1.70 -11.74 8.02
N THR A 16 1.48 -10.42 8.03
CA THR A 16 0.17 -9.77 8.12
C THR A 16 -0.17 -8.98 6.86
N ARG A 17 -1.45 -8.64 6.70
CA ARG A 17 -1.98 -7.86 5.58
C ARG A 17 -2.10 -6.36 5.91
N THR A 18 -1.36 -5.86 6.90
CA THR A 18 -1.50 -4.48 7.39
C THR A 18 -0.24 -3.67 7.20
N VAL A 19 -0.45 -2.38 6.92
CA VAL A 19 0.58 -1.34 6.95
C VAL A 19 0.18 -0.35 8.03
N SER A 20 1.11 -0.10 8.94
CA SER A 20 0.95 0.83 10.05
C SER A 20 1.88 2.02 9.89
N TYR A 21 1.50 3.13 10.49
CA TYR A 21 2.41 4.21 10.86
C TYR A 21 2.61 4.14 12.38
N ALA A 22 3.83 4.38 12.86
CA ALA A 22 4.09 4.47 14.29
C ALA A 22 5.10 5.58 14.61
N ASN A 23 4.88 6.21 15.75
CA ASN A 23 5.83 7.11 16.39
C ASN A 23 6.04 6.65 17.86
N THR A 24 6.62 7.50 18.71
CA THR A 24 6.88 7.16 20.12
C THR A 24 5.62 6.96 20.97
N GLU A 25 4.46 7.44 20.50
CA GLU A 25 3.22 7.53 21.28
C GLU A 25 2.08 6.72 20.66
N THR A 26 2.04 6.58 19.33
CA THR A 26 0.93 5.97 18.60
C THR A 26 1.42 4.91 17.62
N ARG A 27 0.57 3.90 17.41
CA ARG A 27 0.64 2.95 16.28
C ARG A 27 -0.74 2.94 15.63
N ILE A 28 -0.79 3.28 14.35
CA ILE A 28 -2.01 3.44 13.59
C ILE A 28 -1.94 2.55 12.36
N GLU A 29 -2.81 1.53 12.30
CA GLU A 29 -3.01 0.76 11.08
C GLU A 29 -3.79 1.63 10.08
N PHE A 30 -3.11 2.10 9.04
CA PHE A 30 -3.72 3.00 8.05
C PHE A 30 -4.16 2.28 6.78
N LEU A 31 -3.63 1.07 6.51
CA LEU A 31 -4.00 0.25 5.37
C LEU A 31 -4.09 -1.22 5.79
N LYS A 32 -5.15 -1.89 5.36
CA LYS A 32 -5.36 -3.33 5.55
C LYS A 32 -5.88 -3.95 4.25
N VAL A 33 -5.19 -4.97 3.76
CA VAL A 33 -5.69 -5.79 2.66
C VAL A 33 -6.61 -6.88 3.22
N LEU A 34 -7.87 -6.85 2.83
CA LEU A 34 -8.88 -7.82 3.24
C LEU A 34 -8.81 -9.08 2.38
N SER A 35 -8.67 -8.92 1.07
CA SER A 35 -8.53 -10.02 0.10
C SER A 35 -7.59 -9.63 -1.03
N SER A 36 -6.92 -10.65 -1.59
CA SER A 36 -6.16 -10.57 -2.83
C SER A 36 -7.02 -11.01 -4.01
N TYR A 37 -6.73 -10.45 -5.18
CA TYR A 37 -7.26 -10.91 -6.45
C TYR A 37 -6.76 -12.32 -6.76
N HIS A 38 -7.69 -13.22 -7.06
CA HIS A 38 -7.39 -14.53 -7.61
C HIS A 38 -8.44 -14.85 -8.67
N HIS A 39 -8.01 -14.98 -9.92
CA HIS A 39 -8.88 -15.52 -10.96
C HIS A 39 -8.95 -17.03 -10.80
N ARG A 40 -10.10 -17.54 -10.36
CA ARG A 40 -10.33 -18.98 -10.23
C ARG A 40 -11.57 -19.34 -11.05
N ASP A 41 -11.42 -20.31 -11.95
CA ASP A 41 -12.44 -20.68 -12.94
C ASP A 41 -13.88 -20.69 -12.37
N SER A 42 -14.62 -19.63 -12.72
CA SER A 42 -16.08 -19.56 -12.88
C SER A 42 -17.03 -19.44 -11.68
N LYS A 43 -16.62 -19.37 -10.40
CA LYS A 43 -17.61 -19.16 -9.31
C LYS A 43 -17.25 -18.19 -8.18
N ASP A 44 -15.98 -17.96 -7.89
CA ASP A 44 -15.55 -17.05 -6.81
C ASP A 44 -14.34 -16.24 -7.29
N ASP A 45 -14.58 -15.26 -8.16
CA ASP A 45 -13.57 -14.22 -8.42
C ASP A 45 -13.43 -13.40 -7.14
N HIS A 46 -12.34 -13.65 -6.42
CA HIS A 46 -11.94 -12.78 -5.32
C HIS A 46 -11.31 -11.54 -5.93
N THR A 47 -11.81 -10.36 -5.56
CA THR A 47 -11.20 -9.07 -5.93
C THR A 47 -10.32 -8.58 -4.79
N LEU A 48 -9.34 -7.74 -5.13
CA LEU A 48 -8.60 -6.96 -4.17
C LEU A 48 -9.59 -6.09 -3.38
N ALA A 49 -9.63 -6.27 -2.06
CA ALA A 49 -10.40 -5.42 -1.16
C ALA A 49 -9.50 -4.86 -0.07
N ILE A 50 -9.66 -3.57 0.22
CA ILE A 50 -8.88 -2.88 1.24
C ILE A 50 -9.77 -2.08 2.19
N ASP A 51 -9.26 -1.93 3.42
CA ASP A 51 -9.63 -0.84 4.30
C ASP A 51 -8.46 0.14 4.37
N ALA A 52 -8.76 1.44 4.40
CA ALA A 52 -7.75 2.47 4.61
C ALA A 52 -8.29 3.65 5.43
N THR A 53 -7.45 4.22 6.28
CA THR A 53 -7.73 5.44 7.04
C THR A 53 -6.54 6.38 6.93
N ILE A 54 -6.66 7.40 6.09
CA ILE A 54 -5.62 8.38 5.78
C ILE A 54 -6.26 9.78 5.69
N SER A 55 -5.47 10.82 5.43
CA SER A 55 -5.98 12.10 4.96
C SER A 55 -5.23 12.57 3.72
N SER A 56 -5.84 13.42 2.90
CA SER A 56 -5.14 14.05 1.78
C SER A 56 -4.07 15.03 2.27
N SER A 57 -3.26 15.54 1.34
CA SER A 57 -2.28 16.61 1.63
C SER A 57 -2.94 17.89 2.20
N ASN A 58 -4.22 18.11 1.88
CA ASN A 58 -5.04 19.22 2.37
C ASN A 58 -5.82 18.90 3.66
N ASP A 59 -5.46 17.83 4.38
CA ASP A 59 -6.07 17.40 5.65
C ASP A 59 -7.53 16.94 5.53
N GLU A 60 -7.99 16.64 4.32
CA GLU A 60 -9.30 16.00 4.10
C GLU A 60 -9.22 14.52 4.51
N GLY A 61 -10.01 14.11 5.51
CA GLY A 61 -10.06 12.73 5.98
C GLY A 61 -10.63 11.77 4.92
N ILE A 62 -9.95 10.64 4.75
CA ILE A 62 -10.30 9.58 3.79
C ILE A 62 -10.40 8.26 4.53
N ARG A 63 -11.61 7.70 4.54
CA ARG A 63 -11.88 6.36 5.07
C ARG A 63 -12.45 5.48 3.98
N ILE A 64 -11.77 4.39 3.69
CA ILE A 64 -12.18 3.35 2.76
C ILE A 64 -12.50 2.11 3.60
N GLU A 65 -13.69 1.56 3.42
CA GLU A 65 -14.08 0.28 4.02
C GLU A 65 -14.54 -0.68 2.94
N ASN A 66 -13.84 -1.80 2.78
CA ASN A 66 -14.11 -2.80 1.76
C ASN A 66 -14.34 -2.18 0.37
N ASN A 67 -13.38 -1.35 -0.07
CA ASN A 67 -13.42 -0.56 -1.31
C ASN A 67 -14.58 0.43 -1.43
N ARG A 68 -15.13 0.92 -0.32
CA ARG A 68 -16.16 1.97 -0.33
C ARG A 68 -15.68 3.20 0.44
N LEU A 69 -15.75 4.35 -0.22
CA LEU A 69 -15.51 5.63 0.46
C LEU A 69 -16.63 5.92 1.45
N GLN A 70 -16.25 6.21 2.69
CA GLN A 70 -17.17 6.66 3.72
C GLN A 70 -17.34 8.18 3.60
N ALA A 71 -18.48 8.60 3.04
CA ALA A 71 -19.03 9.95 3.08
C ALA A 71 -18.05 11.10 2.74
N ASN A 72 -17.60 11.18 1.48
CA ASN A 72 -16.90 12.38 1.00
C ASN A 72 -17.16 12.65 -0.50
N SER A 73 -17.76 13.80 -0.83
CA SER A 73 -18.26 14.09 -2.20
C SER A 73 -17.16 14.55 -3.17
N ASN A 74 -15.99 14.95 -2.65
CA ASN A 74 -14.89 15.49 -3.45
C ASN A 74 -13.85 14.42 -3.82
N LEU A 75 -14.15 13.15 -3.55
CA LEU A 75 -13.26 12.03 -3.79
C LEU A 75 -13.94 11.02 -4.71
N THR A 76 -13.14 10.43 -5.59
CA THR A 76 -13.55 9.31 -6.44
C THR A 76 -12.72 8.10 -6.06
N LEU A 77 -13.38 6.96 -5.86
CA LEU A 77 -12.73 5.67 -5.71
C LEU A 77 -12.96 4.81 -6.95
N GLU A 78 -11.87 4.31 -7.50
CA GLU A 78 -11.87 3.33 -8.59
C GLU A 78 -11.40 1.99 -8.05
N ALA A 79 -12.28 0.99 -8.10
CA ALA A 79 -11.95 -0.39 -7.71
C ALA A 79 -12.01 -1.30 -8.94
N LEU A 80 -10.84 -1.69 -9.43
CA LEU A 80 -10.64 -2.75 -10.40
C LEU A 80 -10.35 -4.08 -9.67
N PRO A 81 -10.49 -5.24 -10.32
CA PRO A 81 -10.31 -6.54 -9.66
C PRO A 81 -8.99 -6.69 -8.89
N TYR A 82 -7.92 -6.04 -9.35
CA TYR A 82 -6.57 -6.12 -8.78
C TYR A 82 -6.01 -4.76 -8.32
N ARG A 83 -6.79 -3.68 -8.38
CA ARG A 83 -6.28 -2.32 -8.08
C ARG A 83 -7.36 -1.43 -7.47
N VAL A 84 -7.02 -0.74 -6.39
CA VAL A 84 -7.89 0.24 -5.74
C VAL A 84 -7.18 1.58 -5.72
N ARG A 85 -7.83 2.61 -6.27
CA ARG A 85 -7.31 3.97 -6.33
C ARG A 85 -8.32 4.95 -5.76
N VAL A 86 -7.83 5.97 -5.06
CA VAL A 86 -8.64 7.11 -4.62
C VAL A 86 -8.01 8.41 -5.13
N PHE A 87 -8.85 9.30 -5.65
CA PHE A 87 -8.48 10.56 -6.26
C PHE A 87 -9.30 11.69 -5.67
N HIS A 88 -8.81 12.92 -5.81
CA HIS A 88 -9.70 14.08 -5.83
C HIS A 88 -10.52 14.08 -7.11
N THR A 89 -11.81 14.41 -7.03
CA THR A 89 -12.69 14.50 -8.20
C THR A 89 -12.12 15.45 -9.23
N GLY A 90 -11.85 14.95 -10.45
CA GLY A 90 -11.28 15.72 -11.55
C GLY A 90 -9.74 15.75 -11.62
N HIS A 91 -9.05 15.06 -10.70
CA HIS A 91 -7.58 14.93 -10.72
C HIS A 91 -7.16 13.56 -11.25
N ALA A 92 -6.03 13.52 -11.97
CA ALA A 92 -5.48 12.28 -12.55
C ALA A 92 -4.52 11.54 -11.61
N GLU A 93 -3.89 12.24 -10.67
CA GLU A 93 -2.94 11.65 -9.72
C GLU A 93 -3.68 11.08 -8.50
N PRO A 94 -3.44 9.82 -8.12
CA PRO A 94 -4.10 9.21 -6.97
C PRO A 94 -3.51 9.73 -5.65
N ILE A 95 -4.40 9.95 -4.68
CA ILE A 95 -4.00 10.18 -3.28
C ILE A 95 -3.45 8.88 -2.68
N LEU A 96 -4.07 7.74 -3.00
CA LEU A 96 -3.60 6.40 -2.66
C LEU A 96 -3.93 5.46 -3.83
N ASP A 97 -2.97 4.61 -4.18
CA ASP A 97 -3.06 3.58 -5.19
C ASP A 97 -2.48 2.28 -4.63
N VAL A 98 -3.34 1.27 -4.49
CA VAL A 98 -2.99 -0.07 -4.04
C VAL A 98 -3.21 -1.01 -5.20
N TYR A 99 -2.12 -1.53 -5.74
CA TYR A 99 -2.14 -2.44 -6.89
C TYR A 99 -1.54 -3.79 -6.51
N GLN A 100 -2.31 -4.86 -6.70
CA GLN A 100 -1.78 -6.21 -6.65
C GLN A 100 -1.09 -6.54 -7.97
N LEU A 101 0.23 -6.64 -7.92
CA LEU A 101 1.05 -6.93 -9.08
C LEU A 101 0.87 -8.41 -9.48
N PRO A 102 0.47 -8.70 -10.72
CA PRO A 102 0.44 -10.08 -11.21
C PRO A 102 1.87 -10.58 -11.47
N GLU A 103 2.06 -11.89 -11.39
CA GLU A 103 3.38 -12.53 -11.48
C GLU A 103 4.11 -12.22 -12.80
N ASP A 104 3.36 -12.10 -13.91
CA ASP A 104 3.90 -11.75 -15.23
C ASP A 104 4.44 -10.31 -15.33
N GLN A 105 4.24 -9.49 -14.30
CA GLN A 105 4.75 -8.13 -14.21
C GLN A 105 5.87 -7.96 -13.18
N TYR A 106 6.35 -9.04 -12.55
CA TYR A 106 7.45 -8.95 -11.58
C TYR A 106 8.77 -8.51 -12.22
N ASP A 107 8.94 -8.79 -13.51
CA ASP A 107 10.12 -8.37 -14.29
C ASP A 107 10.21 -6.85 -14.48
N ALA A 108 9.12 -6.12 -14.25
CA ALA A 108 9.11 -4.65 -14.28
C ALA A 108 9.62 -4.01 -12.99
N LEU A 109 9.84 -4.81 -11.93
CA LEU A 109 10.44 -4.34 -10.68
C LEU A 109 11.96 -4.30 -10.81
N ASP A 110 12.60 -3.57 -9.89
CA ASP A 110 14.05 -3.66 -9.79
C ASP A 110 14.51 -5.08 -9.48
N SER A 111 15.62 -5.48 -10.11
CA SER A 111 16.18 -6.83 -9.97
C SER A 111 16.36 -7.29 -8.53
N HIS A 112 16.65 -6.38 -7.60
CA HIS A 112 16.76 -6.75 -6.18
C HIS A 112 15.42 -7.12 -5.56
N ILE A 113 14.31 -6.51 -5.98
CA ILE A 113 12.96 -6.84 -5.50
C ILE A 113 12.52 -8.18 -6.10
N THR A 114 12.72 -8.35 -7.40
CA THR A 114 12.36 -9.59 -8.11
C THR A 114 13.04 -10.80 -7.47
N ASN A 115 14.34 -10.71 -7.18
CA ASN A 115 15.08 -11.78 -6.50
C ASN A 115 14.49 -12.14 -5.12
N GLU A 116 14.05 -11.16 -4.33
CA GLU A 116 13.44 -11.44 -3.02
C GLU A 116 12.08 -12.12 -3.16
N ILE A 117 11.27 -11.68 -4.13
CA ILE A 117 9.97 -12.29 -4.43
C ILE A 117 10.16 -13.74 -4.88
N GLU A 118 11.13 -14.01 -5.75
CA GLU A 118 11.44 -15.36 -6.24
C GLU A 118 11.90 -16.30 -5.12
N VAL A 119 12.74 -15.82 -4.21
CA VAL A 119 13.26 -16.63 -3.09
C VAL A 119 12.19 -16.89 -2.05
N LEU A 120 11.34 -15.90 -1.75
CA LEU A 120 10.44 -15.96 -0.60
C LEU A 120 9.01 -16.34 -0.97
N GLN A 121 8.66 -16.31 -2.26
CA GLN A 121 7.39 -16.75 -2.85
C GLN A 121 6.17 -16.26 -2.04
N PRO A 122 5.97 -14.93 -1.93
CA PRO A 122 4.80 -14.38 -1.26
C PRO A 122 3.51 -14.79 -1.98
N GLU A 123 2.40 -14.88 -1.24
CA GLU A 123 1.08 -15.22 -1.78
C GLU A 123 0.52 -14.11 -2.69
N ALA A 124 0.88 -12.86 -2.38
CA ALA A 124 0.53 -11.70 -3.19
C ALA A 124 1.57 -10.59 -2.99
N VAL A 125 1.79 -9.81 -4.05
CA VAL A 125 2.67 -8.64 -4.07
C VAL A 125 1.81 -7.40 -4.30
N PHE A 126 1.91 -6.42 -3.41
CA PHE A 126 1.17 -5.17 -3.47
C PHE A 126 2.12 -4.00 -3.64
N THR A 127 1.97 -3.23 -4.72
CA THR A 127 2.63 -1.93 -4.85
C THR A 127 1.71 -0.84 -4.29
N ILE A 128 2.25 -0.01 -3.40
CA ILE A 128 1.53 1.12 -2.79
C ILE A 128 2.15 2.41 -3.31
N LYS A 129 1.33 3.34 -3.80
CA LYS A 129 1.74 4.68 -4.26
C LYS A 129 0.76 5.74 -3.76
N GLY A 130 1.20 6.99 -3.71
CA GLY A 130 0.33 8.11 -3.37
C GLY A 130 1.00 9.20 -2.55
N ASP A 131 0.26 10.26 -2.28
CA ASP A 131 0.65 11.40 -1.44
C ASP A 131 -0.47 11.67 -0.43
N PHE A 132 -0.27 11.22 0.79
CA PHE A 132 -1.28 11.27 1.84
C PHE A 132 -0.64 11.54 3.20
N LYS A 133 -1.47 11.71 4.21
CA LYS A 133 -1.05 11.87 5.61
C LYS A 133 -1.64 10.75 6.46
N VAL A 134 -0.89 10.37 7.49
CA VAL A 134 -1.34 9.49 8.58
C VAL A 134 -0.96 10.18 9.88
N ASP A 135 -1.93 10.46 10.74
CA ASP A 135 -1.71 11.17 12.01
C ASP A 135 -0.99 12.52 11.85
N GLY A 136 -1.28 13.24 10.75
CA GLY A 136 -0.64 14.51 10.41
C GLY A 136 0.74 14.40 9.75
N HIS A 137 1.34 13.21 9.70
CA HIS A 137 2.63 12.95 9.06
C HIS A 137 2.46 12.62 7.58
N ARG A 138 3.22 13.29 6.71
CA ARG A 138 3.11 13.11 5.26
C ARG A 138 3.86 11.87 4.80
N ILE A 139 3.18 11.04 4.02
CA ILE A 139 3.73 9.86 3.37
C ILE A 139 3.58 10.07 1.86
N LEU A 140 4.70 10.15 1.17
CA LEU A 140 4.75 10.25 -0.28
C LEU A 140 5.49 9.03 -0.82
N ILE A 141 4.83 8.26 -1.68
CA ILE A 141 5.39 7.08 -2.32
C ILE A 141 5.20 7.22 -3.83
N ASP A 142 6.32 7.33 -4.55
CA ASP A 142 6.35 7.31 -6.00
C ASP A 142 6.92 5.98 -6.53
N ASN A 143 7.32 5.93 -7.80
CA ASN A 143 7.88 4.72 -8.40
C ASN A 143 9.27 4.37 -7.86
N GLU A 144 10.01 5.33 -7.32
CA GLU A 144 11.42 5.19 -6.95
C GLU A 144 11.61 5.23 -5.44
N LYS A 145 10.87 6.08 -4.73
CA LYS A 145 11.16 6.49 -3.37
C LYS A 145 9.93 6.48 -2.49
N LEU A 146 10.20 6.19 -1.23
CA LEU A 146 9.32 6.44 -0.11
C LEU A 146 9.86 7.67 0.63
N PHE A 147 8.97 8.60 0.96
CA PHE A 147 9.26 9.73 1.82
C PHE A 147 8.30 9.74 3.01
N VAL A 148 8.84 9.99 4.21
CA VAL A 148 8.05 10.28 5.41
C VAL A 148 8.49 11.65 5.92
N ASP A 149 7.55 12.60 6.00
CA ASP A 149 7.80 14.01 6.37
C ASP A 149 8.93 14.71 5.60
N GLY A 150 9.19 14.26 4.36
CA GLY A 150 10.23 14.81 3.49
C GLY A 150 11.58 14.08 3.55
N ASP A 151 11.77 13.20 4.54
CA ASP A 151 12.94 12.34 4.60
C ASP A 151 12.77 11.17 3.62
N SER A 152 13.75 11.01 2.73
CA SER A 152 13.75 9.96 1.71
C SER A 152 14.36 8.68 2.24
N TYR A 153 13.67 7.56 2.01
CA TYR A 153 14.17 6.22 2.25
C TYR A 153 14.41 5.52 0.92
N ALA A 154 15.69 5.33 0.61
CA ALA A 154 16.13 4.53 -0.52
C ALA A 154 16.57 3.15 -0.01
N THR A 155 16.02 2.09 -0.61
CA THR A 155 16.42 0.68 -0.43
C THR A 155 16.42 0.16 1.01
N GLY A 156 15.26 -0.34 1.45
CA GLY A 156 15.06 -1.16 2.63
C GLY A 156 14.64 -2.57 2.24
N LYS A 157 15.33 -3.57 2.80
CA LYS A 157 14.94 -4.99 2.77
C LYS A 157 14.66 -5.40 4.21
N THR A 158 13.43 -5.77 4.53
CA THR A 158 13.14 -6.25 5.88
C THR A 158 11.98 -7.24 5.92
N ASN A 159 12.15 -8.29 6.73
CA ASN A 159 11.10 -9.25 7.06
C ASN A 159 10.28 -8.70 8.23
N ALA A 160 9.04 -8.34 7.95
CA ALA A 160 8.07 -7.82 8.89
C ALA A 160 7.24 -8.94 9.51
N HIS A 161 7.57 -9.36 10.73
CA HIS A 161 6.79 -10.39 11.41
C HIS A 161 5.44 -9.85 11.92
N GLN A 162 5.29 -8.53 12.07
CA GLN A 162 4.11 -7.90 12.68
C GLN A 162 3.40 -6.88 11.78
N GLY A 163 3.60 -6.95 10.47
CA GLY A 163 3.12 -5.93 9.53
C GLY A 163 4.18 -4.88 9.22
N VAL A 164 4.02 -4.19 8.10
CA VAL A 164 4.94 -3.11 7.73
C VAL A 164 4.67 -1.89 8.60
N MET A 165 5.69 -1.34 9.23
CA MET A 165 5.55 -0.19 10.12
C MET A 165 6.39 0.99 9.64
N LEU A 166 5.75 2.02 9.13
CA LEU A 166 6.41 3.27 8.73
C LEU A 166 6.63 4.15 9.97
N THR A 167 7.79 4.79 10.08
CA THR A 167 8.14 5.70 11.18
C THR A 167 8.88 6.93 10.64
N PRO A 168 8.99 8.03 11.42
CA PRO A 168 9.84 9.17 11.08
C PRO A 168 11.33 8.83 10.90
N TYR A 169 11.76 7.64 11.34
CA TYR A 169 13.16 7.21 11.26
C TYR A 169 13.39 6.11 10.21
N GLY A 170 12.35 5.77 9.45
CA GLY A 170 12.38 4.73 8.43
C GLY A 170 11.33 3.65 8.65
N VAL A 171 11.49 2.52 7.97
CA VAL A 171 10.52 1.42 8.03
C VAL A 171 11.01 0.33 8.97
N LEU A 172 10.20 0.03 9.98
CA LEU A 172 10.36 -1.09 10.90
C LEU A 172 9.50 -2.29 10.45
N SER A 173 9.90 -3.47 10.88
CA SER A 173 9.35 -4.76 10.42
C SER A 173 9.30 -5.76 11.58
#